data_AF-A0A976QCZ9-F1
#
_entry.id   AF-A0A976QCZ9-F1
#
_cell.length_a   1.000
_cell.length_b   1.000
_cell.length_c   1.000
_cell.angle_alpha   90.00
_cell.angle_beta   90.00
_cell.angle_gamma   90.00
#
_symmetry.space_group_name_H-M   'P 1'
#
loop_
_entity.id
_entity.type
_entity.pdbx_description
1 polymer ?
#
loop_
_entity_poly.entity_id
_entity_poly.type
_entity_poly.pdbx_seq_one_letter_code
_entity_poly.pdbx_strand_id
1 'polypeptide(L)'
;MFPAIRSPVSLLELMSLTSGIRIAIVSMSLACLPFGCSAARIPIEPERAKALLETVLTAWQKGGSCEELRSRTPAIHVADEQWLGGAILSDFSILPGESFGTGMRFPVTLTGKSLSRSSVFYLVSTHPVLSVTLAD
;
A
#
# COMPACT_ATOMS: atom_id res chain seq x y z
N MET A 1 -28.26 38.08 77.29
CA MET A 1 -27.38 39.20 77.68
C MET A 1 -26.21 39.21 76.70
N PHE A 2 -26.25 40.11 75.71
CA PHE A 2 -25.18 40.35 74.75
C PHE A 2 -24.49 41.67 75.13
N PRO A 3 -23.17 41.78 74.93
CA PRO A 3 -22.64 42.97 74.26
C PRO A 3 -21.69 42.56 73.11
N ALA A 4 -21.90 43.11 71.92
CA ALA A 4 -21.13 44.21 71.31
C ALA A 4 -19.70 43.76 70.92
N ILE A 5 -19.26 43.95 69.68
CA ILE A 5 -18.75 45.23 69.19
C ILE A 5 -18.64 45.18 67.65
N ARG A 6 -19.10 46.28 67.02
CA ARG A 6 -18.86 46.64 65.62
C ARG A 6 -17.38 47.00 65.42
N SER A 7 -16.80 46.61 64.30
CA SER A 7 -15.86 47.50 63.61
C SER A 7 -15.98 47.37 62.08
N PRO A 8 -15.87 48.51 61.36
CA PRO A 8 -15.96 48.57 59.90
C PRO A 8 -14.59 48.26 59.29
N VAL A 9 -14.53 47.38 58.31
CA VAL A 9 -13.29 47.18 57.55
C VAL A 9 -13.20 48.30 56.52
N SER A 10 -12.35 49.27 56.84
CA SER A 10 -11.94 50.38 55.96
C SER A 10 -11.47 49.85 54.62
N LEU A 11 -12.21 50.23 53.60
CA LEU A 11 -12.01 49.90 52.20
C LEU A 11 -11.02 50.91 51.60
N LEU A 12 -9.79 51.02 52.11
CA LEU A 12 -8.72 51.80 51.45
C LEU A 12 -7.33 51.70 52.13
N GLU A 13 -6.87 50.52 52.54
CA GLU A 13 -5.45 50.36 52.90
C GLU A 13 -4.77 49.35 51.97
N LEU A 14 -4.11 49.94 50.96
CA LEU A 14 -2.87 49.49 50.33
C LEU A 14 -2.88 48.04 49.80
N MET A 15 -3.25 47.81 48.54
CA MET A 15 -2.35 48.09 47.41
C MET A 15 -0.89 48.24 47.85
N SER A 16 -0.23 47.12 48.17
CA SER A 16 1.19 46.92 47.87
C SER A 16 1.60 45.48 48.13
N LEU A 17 2.13 44.87 47.07
CA LEU A 17 3.16 43.84 47.11
C LEU A 17 2.85 42.57 47.92
N THR A 18 2.37 41.56 47.21
CA THR A 18 2.99 40.21 47.20
C THR A 18 2.40 39.49 45.98
N SER A 19 3.07 39.56 44.84
CA SER A 19 3.99 38.49 44.41
C SER A 19 3.36 37.11 44.63
N GLY A 20 2.82 36.50 43.57
CA GLY A 20 2.52 35.07 43.61
C GLY A 20 1.28 34.56 42.87
N ILE A 21 0.63 35.32 41.99
CA ILE A 21 -0.40 34.72 41.11
C ILE A 21 0.30 34.09 39.91
N ARG A 22 0.89 32.90 40.13
CA ARG A 22 1.23 31.97 39.05
C ARG A 22 -0.05 31.21 38.72
N ILE A 23 -0.68 31.65 37.63
CA ILE A 23 -1.78 30.97 36.96
C ILE A 23 -1.37 29.50 36.72
N ALA A 24 -1.92 28.57 37.51
CA ALA A 24 -1.71 27.14 37.32
C ALA A 24 -2.79 26.60 36.37
N ILE A 25 -2.62 26.86 35.07
CA ILE A 25 -3.37 26.22 33.97
C ILE A 25 -2.43 25.25 33.27
N VAL A 26 -2.27 24.02 33.74
CA VAL A 26 -1.49 22.93 33.09
C VAL A 26 -1.92 21.62 33.79
N SER A 27 -2.38 20.52 33.20
CA SER A 27 -2.63 20.06 31.84
C SER A 27 -3.55 18.84 31.95
N MET A 28 -4.76 18.90 31.40
CA MET A 28 -5.64 17.73 31.22
C MET A 28 -5.70 17.43 29.71
N SER A 29 -4.54 17.14 29.13
CA SER A 29 -4.39 16.91 27.68
C SER A 29 -4.40 15.41 27.40
N LEU A 30 -5.62 14.90 27.19
CA LEU A 30 -5.95 13.96 26.12
C LEU A 30 -4.85 12.96 25.73
N ALA A 31 -4.81 11.83 26.43
CA ALA A 31 -4.09 10.64 26.00
C ALA A 31 -4.81 9.98 24.80
N CYS A 32 -4.74 10.60 23.63
CA CYS A 32 -4.99 9.92 22.36
C CYS A 32 -3.78 9.01 22.11
N LEU A 33 -3.89 7.74 22.52
CA LEU A 33 -2.99 6.69 22.04
C LEU A 33 -3.12 6.64 20.51
N PRO A 34 -2.07 6.92 19.72
CA PRO A 34 -2.07 6.48 18.34
C PRO A 34 -1.96 4.96 18.41
N PHE A 35 -3.09 4.25 18.32
CA PHE A 35 -3.07 2.89 17.80
C PHE A 35 -2.61 3.00 16.34
N GLY A 36 -1.29 3.07 16.18
CA GLY A 36 -0.66 3.01 14.88
C GLY A 36 -1.02 1.67 14.27
N CYS A 37 -1.86 1.69 13.24
CA CYS A 37 -1.96 0.59 12.29
C CYS A 37 -0.54 0.28 11.82
N SER A 38 0.07 -0.76 12.39
CA SER A 38 1.24 -1.36 11.79
C SER A 38 0.76 -1.99 10.49
N ALA A 39 0.88 -1.26 9.38
CA ALA A 39 0.64 -1.83 8.07
C ALA A 39 1.65 -2.96 7.89
N ALA A 40 1.19 -4.21 7.99
CA ALA A 40 2.01 -5.37 7.73
C ALA A 40 2.60 -5.20 6.32
N ARG A 41 3.93 -5.06 6.22
CA ARG A 41 4.61 -4.99 4.93
C ARG A 41 4.49 -6.35 4.26
N ILE A 42 3.71 -6.42 3.18
CA ILE A 42 3.65 -7.61 2.34
C ILE A 42 5.04 -7.77 1.71
N PRO A 43 5.73 -8.90 1.94
CA PRO A 43 7.05 -9.12 1.36
C PRO A 43 6.94 -9.24 -0.16
N ILE A 44 7.82 -8.53 -0.88
CA ILE A 44 8.01 -8.73 -2.31
C ILE A 44 8.80 -10.03 -2.49
N GLU A 45 8.33 -10.92 -3.37
CA GLU A 45 8.93 -12.22 -3.65
C GLU A 45 9.39 -12.30 -5.12
N PRO A 46 10.60 -11.80 -5.46
CA PRO A 46 11.05 -11.69 -6.85
C PRO A 46 11.01 -13.00 -7.62
N GLU A 47 11.53 -14.07 -7.01
CA GLU A 47 11.60 -15.39 -7.65
C GLU A 47 10.22 -15.99 -7.88
N ARG A 48 9.30 -15.82 -6.91
CA ARG A 48 7.92 -16.30 -7.04
C ARG A 48 7.16 -15.53 -8.12
N ALA A 49 7.38 -14.22 -8.22
CA ALA A 49 6.79 -13.39 -9.26
C ALA A 49 7.32 -13.77 -10.64
N LYS A 50 8.63 -13.99 -10.78
CA LYS A 50 9.24 -14.47 -12.03
C LYS A 50 8.68 -15.83 -12.46
N ALA A 51 8.58 -16.78 -11.53
CA ALA A 51 8.02 -18.10 -11.79
C ALA A 51 6.53 -18.05 -12.19
N LEU A 52 5.76 -17.14 -11.60
CA LEU A 52 4.37 -16.88 -12.00
C LEU A 52 4.31 -16.36 -13.43
N LEU A 53 5.13 -15.38 -13.79
CA LEU A 53 5.19 -14.83 -15.14
C LEU A 53 5.58 -15.90 -16.18
N GLU A 54 6.59 -16.71 -15.86
CA GLU A 54 7.01 -17.84 -16.71
C GLU A 54 5.89 -18.85 -16.92
N THR A 55 5.12 -19.16 -15.87
CA THR A 55 3.95 -20.05 -15.96
C THR A 55 2.90 -19.49 -16.93
N VAL A 56 2.63 -18.18 -16.85
CA VAL A 56 1.65 -17.48 -17.68
C VAL A 56 2.11 -17.45 -19.14
N LEU A 57 3.35 -17.03 -19.41
CA LEU A 57 3.90 -16.95 -20.78
C LEU A 57 4.06 -18.33 -21.41
N THR A 58 4.40 -19.35 -20.63
CA THR A 58 4.43 -20.74 -21.11
C THR A 58 3.03 -21.23 -21.50
N ALA A 59 1.99 -20.87 -20.73
CA ALA A 59 0.62 -21.23 -21.08
C ALA A 59 0.20 -20.57 -22.39
N TRP A 60 0.54 -19.29 -22.60
CA TRP A 60 0.30 -18.59 -23.86
C TRP A 60 1.06 -19.24 -25.02
N GLN A 61 2.35 -19.53 -24.85
CA GLN A 61 3.19 -20.18 -25.87
C GLN A 61 2.63 -21.54 -26.30
N LYS A 62 2.01 -22.28 -25.38
CA LYS A 62 1.36 -23.57 -25.64
C LYS A 62 -0.03 -23.47 -26.26
N GLY A 63 -0.52 -22.25 -26.53
CA GLY A 63 -1.84 -22.01 -27.10
C GLY A 63 -2.98 -22.11 -26.09
N GLY A 64 -2.70 -22.01 -24.79
CA GLY A 64 -3.72 -21.94 -23.75
C GLY A 64 -4.44 -20.60 -23.73
N SER A 65 -5.36 -20.45 -22.78
CA SER A 65 -6.18 -19.23 -22.63
C SER A 65 -6.07 -18.59 -21.24
N CYS A 66 -6.33 -17.28 -21.16
CA CYS A 66 -6.42 -16.57 -19.89
C CYS A 66 -7.54 -17.15 -18.97
N GLU A 67 -8.60 -17.71 -19.56
CA GLU A 67 -9.69 -18.33 -18.80
C GLU A 67 -9.26 -19.63 -18.12
N GLU A 68 -8.46 -20.46 -18.80
CA GLU A 68 -7.88 -21.68 -18.20
C GLU A 68 -6.98 -21.37 -17.01
N LEU A 69 -6.26 -20.24 -17.03
CA LEU A 69 -5.44 -19.77 -15.91
C LEU A 69 -6.31 -19.27 -14.75
N ARG A 70 -7.40 -18.58 -15.07
CA ARG A 70 -8.37 -18.07 -14.09
C ARG A 70 -9.13 -19.21 -13.39
N SER A 71 -9.38 -20.33 -14.07
CA SER A 71 -10.06 -21.49 -13.50
C SER A 71 -9.19 -22.36 -12.59
N ARG A 72 -7.89 -22.04 -12.41
CA ARG A 72 -6.99 -22.77 -11.51
C ARG A 72 -7.27 -22.46 -10.05
N THR A 73 -6.68 -23.26 -9.16
CA THR A 73 -6.65 -22.99 -7.72
C THR A 73 -5.19 -22.95 -7.25
N PRO A 74 -4.65 -21.79 -6.83
CA PRO A 74 -5.28 -20.46 -6.86
C PRO A 74 -5.52 -19.95 -8.30
N ALA A 75 -6.50 -19.06 -8.45
CA ALA A 75 -6.80 -18.40 -9.73
C ALA A 75 -5.64 -17.47 -10.14
N ILE A 76 -5.28 -17.50 -11.41
CA ILE A 76 -4.27 -16.59 -11.99
C ILE A 76 -4.99 -15.62 -12.93
N HIS A 77 -4.98 -14.34 -12.57
CA HIS A 77 -5.62 -13.29 -13.35
C HIS A 77 -4.63 -12.68 -14.35
N VAL A 78 -4.92 -12.81 -15.64
CA VAL A 78 -4.09 -12.24 -16.71
C VAL A 78 -4.84 -11.12 -17.41
N ALA A 79 -4.20 -9.96 -17.57
CA ALA A 79 -4.67 -8.86 -18.39
C ALA A 79 -3.58 -8.48 -19.40
N ASP A 80 -3.66 -9.13 -20.56
CA ASP A 80 -2.77 -8.87 -21.70
C ASP A 80 -3.65 -8.69 -22.95
N GLU A 81 -3.72 -7.47 -23.47
CA GLU A 81 -4.58 -7.15 -24.61
C GLU A 81 -4.13 -7.85 -25.90
N GLN A 82 -2.86 -8.21 -26.05
CA GLN A 82 -2.36 -8.91 -27.23
C GLN A 82 -2.81 -10.37 -27.22
N TRP A 83 -2.67 -11.04 -26.08
CA TRP A 83 -3.15 -12.41 -25.91
C TRP A 83 -4.67 -12.49 -26.01
N LEU A 84 -5.40 -11.58 -25.33
CA LEU A 84 -6.86 -11.51 -25.43
C LEU A 84 -7.33 -11.16 -26.85
N GLY A 85 -6.52 -10.42 -27.62
CA GLY A 85 -6.75 -10.13 -29.04
C GLY A 85 -6.44 -11.30 -29.98
N GLY A 86 -6.01 -12.46 -29.46
CA GLY A 86 -5.74 -13.67 -30.23
C GLY A 86 -4.34 -13.74 -30.84
N ALA A 87 -3.39 -12.92 -30.38
CA ALA A 87 -1.99 -13.06 -30.79
C ALA A 87 -1.42 -14.41 -30.33
N ILE A 88 -0.51 -14.97 -31.12
CA ILE A 88 0.10 -16.27 -30.87
C ILE A 88 1.54 -16.05 -30.44
N LEU A 89 1.88 -16.47 -29.23
CA LEU A 89 3.25 -16.43 -28.72
C LEU A 89 4.02 -17.68 -29.19
N SER A 90 5.17 -17.47 -29.80
CA SER A 90 6.09 -18.54 -30.21
C SER A 90 7.26 -18.68 -29.25
N ASP A 91 7.79 -17.58 -28.74
CA ASP A 91 8.93 -17.55 -27.83
C ASP A 91 8.91 -16.29 -26.95
N PHE A 92 9.59 -16.34 -25.79
CA PHE A 92 9.70 -15.20 -24.90
C PHE A 92 11.02 -15.20 -24.10
N SER A 93 11.47 -14.00 -23.72
CA SER A 93 12.64 -13.81 -22.85
C SER A 93 12.31 -12.83 -21.73
N ILE A 94 12.42 -13.30 -20.48
CA ILE A 94 12.20 -12.49 -19.27
C ILE A 94 13.53 -11.93 -18.79
N LEU A 95 13.66 -10.61 -18.77
CA LEU A 95 14.83 -9.90 -18.27
C LEU A 95 14.75 -9.70 -16.74
N PRO A 96 15.86 -9.35 -16.06
CA PRO A 96 15.83 -9.01 -14.64
C PRO A 96 14.77 -7.95 -14.35
N GLY A 97 13.90 -8.23 -13.39
CA GLY A 97 12.84 -7.32 -12.97
C GLY A 97 13.24 -6.44 -11.80
N GLU A 98 12.39 -5.46 -11.52
CA GLU A 98 12.53 -4.52 -10.41
C GLU A 98 11.27 -4.49 -9.55
N SER A 99 11.41 -4.08 -8.29
CA SER A 99 10.26 -3.87 -7.41
C SER A 99 9.42 -2.70 -7.91
N PHE A 100 8.11 -2.90 -8.00
CA PHE A 100 7.16 -1.85 -8.39
C PHE A 100 5.92 -1.92 -7.49
N GLY A 101 5.78 -0.94 -6.58
CA GLY A 101 4.74 -0.97 -5.56
C GLY A 101 4.85 -2.21 -4.66
N THR A 102 3.82 -3.04 -4.66
CA THR A 102 3.76 -4.32 -3.92
C THR A 102 4.09 -5.54 -4.79
N GLY A 103 4.49 -5.34 -6.04
CA GLY A 103 4.78 -6.38 -7.00
C GLY A 103 6.15 -6.24 -7.66
N MET A 104 6.34 -6.99 -8.74
CA MET A 104 7.55 -6.96 -9.57
C MET A 104 7.19 -6.54 -10.98
N ARG A 105 7.99 -5.66 -11.57
CA ARG A 105 7.92 -5.28 -12.98
C ARG A 105 9.03 -5.98 -13.75
N PHE A 106 8.69 -6.77 -14.75
CA PHE A 106 9.66 -7.49 -15.60
C PHE A 106 9.62 -6.97 -17.03
N PRO A 107 10.75 -6.59 -17.63
CA PRO A 107 10.85 -6.41 -19.07
C PRO A 107 10.82 -7.77 -19.76
N VAL A 108 10.01 -7.91 -20.81
CA VAL A 108 9.87 -9.14 -21.57
C VAL A 108 9.92 -8.86 -23.06
N THR A 109 10.75 -9.65 -23.75
CA THR A 109 10.74 -9.72 -25.21
C THR A 109 9.84 -10.88 -25.65
N LEU A 110 8.84 -10.60 -26.46
CA LEU A 110 7.89 -11.55 -27.04
C LEU A 110 8.18 -11.75 -28.53
N THR A 111 8.13 -12.99 -28.98
CA THR A 111 8.23 -13.36 -30.40
C THR A 111 7.02 -14.20 -30.78
N GLY A 112 6.36 -13.85 -31.88
CA GLY A 112 5.10 -14.49 -32.23
C GLY A 112 4.42 -13.89 -33.45
N LYS A 113 3.17 -14.29 -33.68
CA LYS A 113 2.32 -13.78 -34.76
C LYS A 113 1.25 -12.85 -34.20
N SER A 114 0.96 -11.80 -34.96
CA SER A 114 -0.07 -10.79 -34.62
C SER A 114 0.18 -10.05 -33.31
N LEU A 115 1.43 -10.03 -32.82
CA LEU A 115 1.83 -9.17 -31.72
C LEU A 115 1.87 -7.72 -32.19
N SER A 116 1.25 -6.81 -31.43
CA SER A 116 1.36 -5.37 -31.67
C SER A 116 2.67 -4.81 -31.14
N ARG A 117 3.23 -5.42 -30.09
CA ARG A 117 4.50 -5.04 -29.45
C ARG A 117 5.28 -6.28 -29.06
N SER A 118 6.54 -6.35 -29.50
CA SER A 118 7.48 -7.43 -29.15
C SER A 118 8.31 -7.13 -27.90
N SER A 119 8.32 -5.90 -27.40
CA SER A 119 8.99 -5.54 -26.14
C SER A 119 7.96 -4.87 -25.23
N VAL A 120 7.72 -5.49 -24.07
CA VAL A 120 6.68 -5.09 -23.12
C VAL A 120 7.17 -5.22 -21.70
N PHE A 121 6.47 -4.59 -20.77
CA PHE A 121 6.65 -4.82 -19.34
C PHE A 121 5.45 -5.58 -18.78
N TYR A 122 5.70 -6.50 -17.86
CA TYR A 122 4.64 -7.11 -17.06
C TYR A 122 4.77 -6.69 -15.61
N LEU A 123 3.66 -6.24 -15.03
CA LEU A 123 3.49 -6.12 -13.59
C LEU A 123 2.95 -7.43 -13.05
N VAL A 124 3.64 -7.97 -12.05
CA VAL A 124 3.32 -9.26 -11.44
C VAL A 124 3.09 -9.08 -9.95
N SER A 125 1.96 -9.57 -9.46
CA SER A 125 1.63 -9.60 -8.04
C SER A 125 1.37 -11.02 -7.58
N THR A 126 1.98 -11.42 -6.46
CA THR A 126 1.79 -12.73 -5.83
C THR A 126 0.85 -12.68 -4.61
N HIS A 127 0.41 -11.49 -4.21
CA HIS A 127 -0.46 -11.24 -3.07
C HIS A 127 -1.33 -9.98 -3.27
N PRO A 128 -2.57 -9.96 -2.75
CA PRO A 128 -3.33 -11.09 -2.19
C PRO A 128 -3.83 -12.07 -3.26
N VAL A 129 -3.78 -11.68 -4.53
CA VAL A 129 -4.23 -12.47 -5.69
C VAL A 129 -3.05 -12.62 -6.65
N LEU A 130 -2.98 -13.75 -7.36
CA LEU A 130 -2.00 -13.94 -8.42
C LEU A 130 -2.45 -13.19 -9.67
N SER A 131 -1.69 -12.17 -10.08
CA SER A 131 -2.01 -11.41 -11.28
C SER A 131 -0.78 -11.08 -12.12
N VAL A 132 -0.97 -11.09 -13.43
CA VAL A 132 0.00 -10.67 -14.45
C VAL A 132 -0.70 -9.71 -15.40
N THR A 133 -0.23 -8.47 -15.48
CA THR A 133 -0.83 -7.45 -16.34
C THR A 133 0.24 -6.77 -17.17
N LEU A 134 -0.09 -6.39 -18.40
CA LEU A 134 0.78 -5.50 -19.18
C LEU A 134 0.95 -4.17 -18.46
N ALA A 135 2.17 -3.65 -18.48
CA ALA A 135 2.57 -2.36 -17.93
C ALA A 135 3.14 -1.48 -19.06
N ASP A 136 3.02 -0.17 -18.87
CA ASP A 136 3.42 0.90 -19.78
C ASP A 136 4.93 1.21 -19.70
#